data_AF-A0A356KWP4-F1
#
_entry.id   AF-A0A356KWP4-F1
#
_cell.length_a   1.000
_cell.length_b   1.000
_cell.length_c   1.000
_cell.angle_alpha   90.00
_cell.angle_beta   90.00
_cell.angle_gamma   90.00
#
_symmetry.space_group_name_H-M   'P 1'
#
loop_
_entity.id
_entity.type
_entity.pdbx_description
1 polymer ?
#
loop_
_entity_poly.entity_id
_entity_poly.type
_entity_poly.pdbx_seq_one_letter_code
_entity_poly.pdbx_strand_id
1 'polypeptide(L)'
;MSEAVQQLKGEIGTSVKLDVQHKGEERLVRLEVTRAQIQIHSVKGARLLDEELGVGYLRITAFNSATLDEVRAAVKELGSLGLKALVLDLRGNPG
;
A
#
# COMPACT_ATOMS: atom_id res chain seq x y z
N MET A 1 4.11 12.86 16.79
CA MET A 1 3.15 11.73 16.76
C MET A 1 2.36 11.74 18.05
N SER A 2 1.10 11.31 18.06
CA SER A 2 0.31 11.24 19.30
C SER A 2 0.72 10.04 20.16
N GLU A 3 0.56 10.17 21.48
CA GLU A 3 0.84 9.13 22.47
C GLU A 3 0.07 7.83 22.18
N ALA A 4 -1.18 7.94 21.74
CA ALA A 4 -2.00 6.81 21.32
C ALA A 4 -1.33 5.97 20.21
N VAL A 5 -0.69 6.61 19.22
CA VAL A 5 -0.01 5.88 18.13
C VAL A 5 1.18 5.07 18.66
N GLN A 6 1.86 5.53 19.72
CA GLN A 6 2.96 4.77 20.32
C GLN A 6 2.45 3.51 21.02
N GLN A 7 1.31 3.58 21.71
CA GLN A 7 0.70 2.43 22.39
C GLN A 7 0.12 1.40 21.40
N LEU A 8 -0.39 1.87 20.25
CA LEU A 8 -0.90 1.02 19.19
C LEU A 8 0.23 0.26 18.46
N LYS A 9 1.40 0.88 18.30
CA LYS A 9 2.59 0.22 17.73
C LYS A 9 3.18 -0.78 18.72
N GLY A 10 3.95 -1.73 18.20
CA GLY A 10 4.57 -2.83 18.96
C GLY A 10 5.08 -3.91 18.02
N GLU A 11 5.62 -4.98 18.59
CA GLU A 11 6.19 -6.09 17.81
C GLU A 11 5.13 -6.78 16.95
N ILE A 12 5.50 -7.13 15.72
CA ILE A 12 4.63 -7.85 14.78
C ILE A 12 4.21 -9.19 15.41
N GLY A 13 2.93 -9.54 15.29
CA GLY A 13 2.36 -10.76 15.85
C GLY A 13 1.87 -10.64 17.29
N THR A 14 2.22 -9.56 18.01
CA THR A 14 1.66 -9.29 19.35
C THR A 14 0.25 -8.70 19.27
N SER A 15 -0.56 -8.91 20.29
CA SER A 15 -1.92 -8.32 20.36
C SER A 15 -1.95 -6.98 21.11
N VAL A 16 -2.91 -6.14 20.74
CA VAL A 16 -3.33 -4.96 21.51
C VAL A 16 -4.84 -5.02 21.78
N LYS A 17 -5.27 -4.62 22.98
CA LYS A 17 -6.68 -4.54 23.35
C LYS A 17 -7.15 -3.10 23.18
N LEU A 18 -8.27 -2.93 22.49
CA LEU A 18 -8.87 -1.63 22.19
C LEU A 18 -10.32 -1.64 22.68
N ASP A 19 -10.70 -0.63 23.45
CA ASP A 19 -12.11 -0.36 23.73
C ASP A 19 -12.60 0.65 22.66
N VAL A 20 -13.51 0.20 21.79
CA VAL A 20 -14.00 0.95 20.63
C VAL A 20 -15.44 1.37 20.87
N GLN A 21 -15.72 2.66 20.69
CA GLN A 21 -17.07 3.20 20.65
C GLN A 21 -17.51 3.36 19.20
N HIS A 22 -18.60 2.71 18.80
CA HIS A 22 -19.18 2.90 17.48
C HIS A 22 -19.98 4.19 17.43
N LYS A 23 -19.98 4.86 16.27
CA LYS A 23 -20.69 6.14 16.09
C LYS A 23 -22.19 5.93 16.30
N GLY A 24 -22.76 6.61 17.28
CA GLY A 24 -24.18 6.51 17.63
C GLY A 24 -24.49 5.46 18.71
N GLU A 25 -23.47 4.77 19.23
CA GLU A 25 -23.62 3.83 20.34
C GLU A 25 -22.89 4.33 21.59
N GLU A 26 -23.53 4.25 22.76
CA GLU A 26 -22.90 4.61 24.04
C GLU A 26 -22.02 3.49 24.60
N ARG A 27 -22.21 2.26 24.13
CA ARG A 27 -21.49 1.10 24.61
C ARG A 27 -20.10 0.98 23.99
N LEU A 28 -19.11 0.66 24.81
CA LEU A 28 -17.78 0.25 24.37
C LEU A 28 -17.74 -1.24 24.02
N VAL A 29 -17.12 -1.56 22.90
CA VAL A 29 -16.80 -2.92 22.47
C VAL A 29 -15.31 -3.14 22.62
N ARG A 30 -14.92 -4.20 23.35
CA ARG A 30 -13.52 -4.58 23.48
C ARG A 30 -13.11 -5.46 22.30
N LEU A 31 -12.10 -5.01 21.56
CA LEU A 31 -11.49 -5.71 20.44
C LEU A 31 -10.06 -6.10 20.80
N GLU A 32 -9.64 -7.28 20.36
CA GLU A 32 -8.24 -7.68 20.36
C GLU A 32 -7.74 -7.68 18.91
N VAL A 33 -6.68 -6.92 18.65
CA VAL A 33 -6.12 -6.74 17.31
C VAL A 33 -4.67 -7.20 17.33
N THR A 34 -4.34 -8.13 16.43
CA THR A 34 -2.96 -8.56 16.23
C THR A 34 -2.21 -7.53 15.38
N ARG A 35 -1.06 -7.08 15.88
CA ARG A 35 -0.18 -6.14 15.18
C ARG A 35 0.40 -6.82 13.95
N ALA A 36 0.22 -6.18 12.80
CA ALA A 36 0.78 -6.61 11.53
C ALA A 36 1.70 -5.54 10.96
N GLN A 37 2.60 -5.96 10.08
CA GLN A 37 3.37 -5.02 9.27
C GLN A 37 2.41 -4.27 8.35
N ILE A 38 2.33 -2.94 8.50
CA ILE A 38 1.59 -2.10 7.56
C ILE A 38 2.39 -2.05 6.26
N GLN A 39 1.86 -2.65 5.20
CA GLN A 39 2.42 -2.52 3.87
C GLN A 39 1.88 -1.25 3.23
N ILE A 40 2.75 -0.26 3.06
CA ILE A 40 2.43 0.96 2.33
C ILE A 40 2.82 0.71 0.88
N HIS A 41 1.83 0.44 0.02
CA HIS A 41 2.10 0.27 -1.40
C HIS A 41 2.57 1.57 -2.03
N SER A 42 3.75 1.49 -2.65
CA SER A 42 4.36 2.59 -3.39
C SER A 42 3.85 2.68 -4.82
N VAL A 43 3.50 1.56 -5.43
CA VAL A 43 2.90 1.48 -6.76
C VAL A 43 1.38 1.54 -6.65
N LYS A 44 0.74 2.53 -7.30
CA LYS A 44 -0.71 2.77 -7.22
C LYS A 44 -1.48 2.63 -8.54
N GLY A 45 -0.81 2.21 -9.60
CA GLY A 45 -1.47 1.92 -10.87
C GLY A 45 -0.47 1.30 -11.83
N ALA A 46 -0.68 0.03 -12.16
CA ALA A 46 0.04 -0.72 -13.19
C ALA A 46 -1.01 -1.25 -14.17
N ARG A 47 -0.95 -0.83 -15.43
CA ARG A 47 -1.88 -1.27 -16.47
C ARG A 47 -1.34 -0.99 -17.87
N LEU A 48 -1.88 -1.67 -18.88
CA LEU A 48 -1.77 -1.21 -20.26
C LEU A 48 -2.72 -0.03 -20.49
N LEU A 49 -2.21 1.02 -21.13
CA LEU A 49 -3.01 2.13 -21.65
C LEU A 49 -3.44 1.87 -23.09
N ASP A 50 -2.61 1.15 -23.84
CA ASP A 50 -2.85 0.77 -25.22
C ASP A 50 -2.34 -0.67 -25.41
N GLU A 51 -3.27 -1.60 -25.63
CA GLU A 51 -2.95 -3.02 -25.80
C GLU A 51 -2.37 -3.33 -27.20
N GLU A 52 -2.75 -2.58 -28.23
CA GLU A 52 -2.26 -2.79 -29.60
C GLU A 52 -0.80 -2.35 -29.74
N LEU A 53 -0.50 -1.15 -29.23
CA LEU A 53 0.85 -0.59 -29.22
C LEU A 53 1.71 -1.12 -28.07
N GLY A 54 1.10 -1.77 -27.07
CA GLY A 54 1.79 -2.30 -25.90
C GLY A 54 2.33 -1.19 -24.98
N VAL A 55 1.61 -0.08 -24.85
CA VAL A 55 2.02 1.03 -23.99
C VAL A 55 1.45 0.83 -22.59
N GLY A 56 2.31 0.61 -21.62
CA GLY A 56 1.96 0.49 -20.21
C GLY A 56 2.16 1.77 -19.42
N TYR A 57 1.53 1.81 -18.26
CA TYR A 57 1.62 2.89 -17.29
C TYR A 57 1.86 2.32 -15.91
N LEU A 58 2.86 2.87 -15.22
CA LEU A 58 3.19 2.55 -13.84
C LEU A 58 3.35 3.84 -13.03
N ARG A 59 2.56 4.00 -11.96
CA ARG A 59 2.66 5.16 -11.06
C ARG A 59 3.29 4.80 -9.72
N ILE A 60 4.33 5.53 -9.34
CA ILE A 60 4.99 5.43 -8.02
C ILE A 60 4.70 6.70 -7.23
N THR A 61 4.07 6.57 -6.06
CA THR A 61 3.66 7.74 -5.24
C THR A 61 4.63 8.11 -4.11
N ALA A 62 5.55 7.21 -3.74
CA ALA A 62 6.63 7.45 -2.76
C ALA A 62 7.70 6.36 -2.95
N PHE A 63 8.96 6.60 -2.58
CA PHE A 63 9.95 5.52 -2.53
C PHE A 63 10.03 4.95 -1.11
N ASN A 64 9.87 3.64 -0.98
CA ASN A 64 10.01 2.93 0.27
C ASN A 64 10.69 1.57 0.03
N SER A 65 10.87 0.80 1.11
CA SER A 65 11.53 -0.50 1.04
C SER A 65 10.84 -1.53 0.14
N ALA A 66 9.54 -1.39 -0.11
CA ALA A 66 8.77 -2.31 -0.97
C ALA A 66 8.79 -1.91 -2.46
N THR A 67 9.22 -0.68 -2.79
CA THR A 67 9.09 -0.14 -4.15
C THR A 67 9.75 -0.97 -5.23
N LEU A 68 10.96 -1.48 -4.96
CA LEU A 68 11.68 -2.28 -5.95
C LEU A 68 10.91 -3.56 -6.30
N ASP A 69 10.38 -4.25 -5.30
CA ASP A 69 9.68 -5.51 -5.49
C ASP A 69 8.32 -5.29 -6.16
N GLU A 70 7.60 -4.24 -5.77
CA GLU A 70 6.32 -3.85 -6.39
C GLU A 70 6.49 -3.48 -7.86
N VAL A 71 7.52 -2.69 -8.21
CA VAL A 71 7.81 -2.33 -9.60
C VAL A 71 8.18 -3.57 -10.41
N ARG A 72 9.00 -4.47 -9.88
CA ARG A 72 9.36 -5.72 -10.56
C ARG A 72 8.14 -6.60 -10.83
N ALA A 73 7.27 -6.76 -9.84
CA ALA A 73 6.03 -7.52 -10.00
C ALA A 73 5.13 -6.91 -11.08
N ALA A 74 4.90 -5.60 -11.01
CA ALA A 74 4.07 -4.87 -11.96
C ALA A 74 4.62 -4.93 -13.39
N VAL A 75 5.93 -4.72 -13.59
CA VAL A 75 6.54 -4.80 -14.93
C VAL A 75 6.48 -6.22 -15.48
N LYS A 76 6.67 -7.25 -14.64
CA LYS A 76 6.55 -8.65 -15.06
C LYS A 76 5.11 -8.98 -15.50
N GLU A 77 4.12 -8.54 -14.74
CA GLU A 77 2.71 -8.70 -15.09
C GLU A 77 2.38 -8.00 -16.41
N LEU A 78 2.75 -6.73 -16.57
CA LEU A 78 2.54 -5.99 -17.81
C LEU A 78 3.27 -6.63 -19.00
N GLY A 79 4.48 -7.17 -18.78
CA GLY A 79 5.22 -7.92 -19.78
C GLY A 79 4.46 -9.14 -20.28
N SER A 80 3.77 -9.87 -19.40
CA SER A 80 2.91 -11.00 -19.79
C SER A 80 1.68 -10.58 -20.60
N LEU A 81 1.31 -9.30 -20.55
CA LEU A 81 0.20 -8.71 -21.31
C LEU A 81 0.66 -8.04 -22.62
N GLY A 82 1.95 -8.10 -22.98
CA GLY A 82 2.46 -7.55 -24.23
C GLY A 82 3.03 -6.12 -24.14
N LEU A 83 3.50 -5.70 -22.96
CA LEU A 83 4.20 -4.43 -22.76
C LEU A 83 5.41 -4.27 -23.69
N LYS A 84 5.45 -3.16 -24.42
CA LYS A 84 6.55 -2.73 -25.31
C LYS A 84 7.17 -1.39 -24.91
N ALA A 85 6.37 -0.51 -24.32
CA ALA A 85 6.82 0.79 -23.81
C ALA A 85 6.17 1.09 -22.46
N LEU A 86 6.86 1.80 -21.57
CA LEU A 86 6.36 2.09 -20.23
C LEU A 86 6.41 3.59 -19.93
N VAL A 87 5.27 4.15 -19.54
CA VAL A 87 5.18 5.47 -18.92
C VAL A 87 5.34 5.30 -17.41
N LEU A 88 6.43 5.85 -16.87
CA LEU A 88 6.66 5.91 -15.43
C LEU A 88 6.19 7.26 -14.88
N ASP A 89 5.12 7.25 -14.08
CA ASP A 89 4.57 8.45 -13.48
C ASP A 89 5.07 8.64 -12.04
N LEU A 90 5.95 9.63 -11.87
CA LEU A 90 6.52 10.03 -10.59
C LEU A 90 5.91 11.33 -10.04
N ARG A 91 4.80 11.82 -10.63
CA ARG A 91 4.21 13.09 -10.20
C ARG A 91 3.62 12.97 -8.81
N GLY A 92 3.95 13.95 -7.96
CA GLY A 92 3.55 13.98 -6.55
C GLY A 92 4.29 12.97 -5.68
N ASN A 93 5.39 12.38 -6.18
CA ASN A 93 6.30 11.57 -5.39
C ASN A 93 7.35 12.48 -4.73
N PRO A 94 7.33 12.66 -3.39
CA PRO A 94 8.25 13.56 -2.69
C PRO A 94 9.66 13.00 -2.49
N GLY A 95 9.90 11.74 -2.89
CA GLY A 95 11.01 10.94 -2.38
C GLY A 95 10.49 9.89 -1.41
#